data_AF-A0A0G2GB85-F1
#
_entry.id   AF-A0A0G2GB85-F1
#
_cell.length_a   1.000
_cell.length_b   1.000
_cell.length_c   1.000
_cell.angle_alpha   90.00
_cell.angle_beta   90.00
_cell.angle_gamma   90.00
#
_symmetry.space_group_name_H-M   'P 1'
#
loop_
_entity.id
_entity.type
_entity.pdbx_description
1 polymer ?
#
loop_
_entity_poly.entity_id
_entity_poly.type
_entity_poly.pdbx_seq_one_letter_code
_entity_poly.pdbx_strand_id
1 'polypeptide(L)'
;MTVVSAVILFGFGVLIYAPYVYHYYIVGAFHNFPEPVAKKLRRALYFSQERSLDPKLAIKYYREALAAADEEGMDPFSNEVLGIKFQLASLFEQLQNYQRAIDILEIVRRDCLRWVDEFGDKHWNDGKRTRVLGKTIGISVKLGDLYSNQYIQDTDKAGEKLIWAVETVLREKIRREKEGVKEEMEGRISEARRRYTEASSLAKAIGFEDGYQNSEEGIKRLNGKEDK
;
A
#
# COMPACT_ATOMS: atom_id res chain seq x y z
N MET A 1 25.62 37.49 33.85
CA MET A 1 26.35 36.33 33.28
C MET A 1 25.49 35.08 33.18
N THR A 2 24.66 34.74 34.18
CA THR A 2 23.84 33.50 34.22
C THR A 2 22.74 33.40 33.13
N VAL A 3 22.07 34.50 32.80
CA VAL A 3 21.00 34.53 31.79
C VAL A 3 21.54 34.27 30.38
N VAL A 4 22.73 34.81 30.07
CA VAL A 4 23.38 34.64 28.76
C VAL A 4 23.78 33.18 28.54
N SER A 5 24.35 32.52 29.55
CA SER A 5 24.68 31.10 29.51
C SER A 5 23.45 30.20 29.35
N ALA A 6 22.30 30.56 29.93
CA ALA A 6 21.05 29.79 29.77
C ALA A 6 20.50 29.87 28.34
N VAL A 7 20.54 31.04 27.71
CA VAL A 7 20.10 31.22 26.30
C VAL A 7 21.01 30.46 25.34
N ILE A 8 22.32 30.44 25.59
CA ILE A 8 23.28 29.69 24.76
C ILE A 8 23.04 28.18 24.86
N LEU A 9 22.85 27.64 26.09
CA LEU A 9 22.55 26.22 26.28
C LEU A 9 21.23 25.80 25.64
N PHE A 10 20.19 26.65 25.74
CA PHE A 10 18.92 26.40 25.06
C PHE A 10 19.08 26.42 23.53
N GLY A 11 19.84 27.37 22.99
CA GLY A 11 20.17 27.43 21.56
C GLY A 11 20.88 26.17 21.07
N PHE A 12 21.89 25.69 21.81
CA PHE A 12 22.59 24.43 21.49
C PHE A 12 21.67 23.20 21.61
N GLY A 13 20.78 23.16 22.60
CA GLY A 13 19.79 22.10 22.74
C GLY A 13 18.84 22.04 21.55
N VAL A 14 18.33 23.18 21.08
CA VAL A 14 17.48 23.25 19.88
C VAL A 14 18.25 22.85 18.62
N LEU A 15 19.53 23.26 18.50
CA LEU A 15 20.37 22.90 17.35
C LEU A 15 20.70 21.41 17.26
N ILE A 16 20.76 20.68 18.38
CA ILE A 16 20.96 19.22 18.39
C ILE A 16 19.63 18.50 18.20
N TYR A 17 18.56 18.99 18.85
CA TYR A 17 17.25 18.35 18.82
C TYR A 17 16.55 18.49 17.45
N ALA A 18 16.65 19.64 16.78
CA ALA A 18 15.97 19.85 15.50
C ALA A 18 16.47 18.91 14.37
N PRO A 19 17.78 18.70 14.17
CA PRO A 19 18.29 17.67 13.25
C PRO A 19 17.92 16.25 13.65
N TYR A 20 17.90 15.94 14.96
CA TYR A 20 17.48 14.63 15.45
C TYR A 20 16.01 14.33 15.09
N VAL A 21 15.11 15.28 15.33
CA VAL A 21 13.70 15.18 14.94
C VAL A 21 13.57 15.11 13.42
N TYR A 22 14.33 15.91 12.67
CA TYR A 22 14.32 15.87 11.20
C TYR A 22 14.73 14.49 10.66
N HIS A 23 15.83 13.93 11.16
CA HIS A 23 16.32 12.62 10.72
C HIS A 23 15.38 11.49 11.14
N TYR A 24 14.84 11.53 12.34
CA TYR A 24 13.98 10.46 12.85
C TYR A 24 12.59 10.46 12.20
N TYR A 25 11.93 11.61 12.10
CA TYR A 25 10.53 11.66 11.64
C TYR A 25 10.39 11.89 10.13
N ILE A 26 11.27 12.67 9.51
CA ILE A 26 11.17 12.98 8.07
C ILE A 26 11.94 11.94 7.26
N VAL A 27 13.24 11.74 7.51
CA VAL A 27 14.03 10.76 6.75
C VAL A 27 13.53 9.33 7.00
N GLY A 28 13.16 9.03 8.25
CA GLY A 28 12.53 7.75 8.61
C GLY A 28 11.23 7.46 7.85
N ALA A 29 10.42 8.46 7.50
CA ALA A 29 9.20 8.25 6.73
C ALA A 29 9.44 7.96 5.23
N PHE A 30 10.60 8.38 4.70
CA PHE A 30 10.95 8.23 3.27
C PHE A 30 12.07 7.21 3.01
N HIS A 31 12.48 6.41 3.99
CA HIS A 31 13.59 5.45 3.84
C HIS A 31 13.40 4.42 2.72
N ASN A 32 12.15 4.12 2.34
CA ASN A 32 11.82 3.23 1.23
C ASN A 32 11.94 3.88 -0.16
N PHE A 33 12.18 5.20 -0.21
CA PHE A 33 12.34 5.95 -1.45
C PHE A 33 13.82 6.32 -1.65
N PRO A 34 14.35 6.18 -2.88
CA PRO A 34 15.63 6.78 -3.23
C PRO A 34 15.60 8.29 -2.97
N GLU A 35 16.74 8.87 -2.55
CA GLU A 35 16.86 10.30 -2.26
C GLU A 35 16.29 11.23 -3.36
N PRO A 36 16.49 10.99 -4.68
CA PRO A 36 15.89 11.84 -5.70
C PRO A 36 14.36 11.83 -5.70
N VAL A 37 13.73 10.68 -5.43
CA VAL A 37 12.28 10.52 -5.32
C VAL A 37 11.79 11.17 -4.04
N ALA A 38 12.44 10.88 -2.91
CA ALA A 38 12.09 11.40 -1.59
C ALA A 38 12.13 12.93 -1.54
N LYS A 39 13.13 13.56 -2.17
CA LYS A 39 13.23 15.02 -2.23
C LYS A 39 12.06 15.67 -2.98
N LYS A 40 11.67 15.09 -4.12
CA LYS A 40 10.52 15.58 -4.91
C LYS A 40 9.20 15.34 -4.19
N LEU A 41 9.03 14.17 -3.56
CA LEU A 41 7.83 13.83 -2.80
C LEU A 41 7.65 14.71 -1.55
N ARG A 42 8.72 15.00 -0.82
CA ARG A 42 8.69 15.95 0.31
C ARG A 42 8.17 17.32 -0.11
N ARG A 43 8.60 17.81 -1.28
CA ARG A 43 8.09 19.07 -1.84
C ARG A 43 6.62 18.96 -2.22
N ALA A 44 6.21 17.87 -2.88
CA ALA A 44 4.82 17.64 -3.24
C ALA A 44 3.90 17.69 -2.01
N LEU A 45 4.28 17.01 -0.93
CA LEU A 45 3.54 16.98 0.34
C LEU A 45 3.52 18.33 1.06
N TYR A 46 4.59 19.11 0.94
CA TYR A 46 4.62 20.47 1.49
C TYR A 46 3.61 21.40 0.79
N PHE A 47 3.55 21.35 -0.55
CA PHE A 47 2.62 22.17 -1.33
C PHE A 47 1.17 21.64 -1.38
N SER A 48 0.94 20.39 -0.94
CA SER A 48 -0.41 19.84 -0.80
C SER A 48 -1.08 20.15 0.54
N GLN A 49 -0.34 20.69 1.52
CA GLN A 49 -0.91 21.07 2.82
C GLN A 49 -1.69 22.39 2.72
N GLU A 50 -2.81 22.48 3.43
CA GLU A 50 -3.74 23.63 3.42
C GLU A 50 -3.05 24.97 3.69
N ARG A 51 -2.00 24.99 4.52
CA ARG A 51 -1.25 26.19 4.89
C ARG A 51 -0.45 26.82 3.74
N SER A 52 -0.13 26.05 2.70
CA SER A 52 0.71 26.46 1.56
C SER A 52 0.20 25.85 0.26
N LEU A 53 -1.12 25.87 0.07
CA LEU A 53 -1.79 25.22 -1.05
C LEU A 53 -1.50 25.94 -2.37
N ASP A 54 -0.54 25.41 -3.14
CA ASP A 54 -0.38 25.68 -4.56
C ASP A 54 -0.62 24.36 -5.32
N PRO A 55 -1.87 24.10 -5.77
CA PRO A 55 -2.23 22.84 -6.39
C PRO A 55 -1.41 22.54 -7.65
N LYS A 56 -1.07 23.56 -8.43
CA LYS A 56 -0.32 23.40 -9.68
C LYS A 56 1.09 22.92 -9.39
N LEU A 57 1.71 23.53 -8.38
CA LEU A 57 3.06 23.18 -7.97
C LEU A 57 3.11 21.81 -7.28
N ALA A 58 2.12 21.47 -6.47
CA ALA A 58 2.00 20.13 -5.87
C ALA A 58 1.90 19.04 -6.94
N ILE A 59 1.00 19.21 -7.92
CA ILE A 59 0.83 18.26 -9.04
C ILE A 59 2.13 18.13 -9.84
N LYS A 60 2.84 19.24 -10.09
CA LYS A 60 4.14 19.22 -10.76
C LYS A 60 5.13 18.33 -10.01
N TYR A 61 5.29 18.51 -8.71
CA TYR A 61 6.22 17.71 -7.92
C TYR A 61 5.81 16.24 -7.79
N TYR A 62 4.52 15.92 -7.73
CA TYR A 62 4.05 14.53 -7.80
C TYR A 62 4.43 13.86 -9.12
N ARG A 63 4.26 14.55 -10.25
CA ARG A 63 4.67 14.04 -11.57
C ARG A 63 6.18 13.86 -11.66
N GLU A 64 6.96 14.82 -11.17
CA GLU A 64 8.41 14.71 -11.11
C GLU A 64 8.87 13.55 -10.22
N ALA A 65 8.18 13.28 -9.11
CA ALA A 65 8.47 12.16 -8.21
C ALA A 65 8.17 10.82 -8.88
N LEU A 66 7.08 10.70 -9.62
CA LEU A 66 6.77 9.49 -10.40
C LEU A 66 7.78 9.26 -11.53
N ALA A 67 8.20 10.31 -12.23
CA ALA A 67 9.25 10.22 -13.24
C ALA A 67 10.60 9.80 -12.63
N ALA A 68 10.95 10.35 -11.46
CA ALA A 68 12.14 9.94 -10.73
C ALA A 68 12.07 8.46 -10.30
N ALA A 69 10.90 7.99 -9.87
CA ALA A 69 10.74 6.60 -9.47
C ALA A 69 10.96 5.65 -10.65
N ASP A 70 10.53 6.04 -11.86
CA ASP A 70 10.75 5.30 -13.10
C ASP A 70 12.24 5.31 -13.51
N GLU A 71 12.89 6.48 -13.45
CA GLU A 71 14.33 6.63 -13.73
C GLU A 71 15.21 5.81 -12.77
N GLU A 72 14.83 5.73 -11.50
CA GLU A 72 15.51 4.91 -10.48
C GLU A 72 15.12 3.42 -10.55
N GLY A 73 14.27 3.02 -11.50
CA GLY A 73 13.87 1.63 -11.70
C GLY A 73 13.04 1.04 -10.56
N MET A 74 12.31 1.88 -9.81
CA MET A 74 11.39 1.41 -8.78
C MET A 74 10.26 0.60 -9.42
N ASP A 75 9.89 -0.52 -8.81
CA ASP A 75 8.75 -1.33 -9.27
C ASP A 75 7.46 -0.48 -9.29
N PRO A 76 6.79 -0.31 -10.45
CA PRO A 76 5.57 0.49 -10.56
C PRO A 76 4.42 0.00 -9.67
N PHE A 77 4.46 -1.28 -9.28
CA PHE A 77 3.47 -1.93 -8.42
C PHE A 77 3.95 -2.09 -6.97
N SER A 78 5.05 -1.43 -6.58
CA SER A 78 5.46 -1.34 -5.18
C SER A 78 4.47 -0.52 -4.35
N ASN A 79 4.52 -0.65 -3.03
CA ASN A 79 3.64 0.12 -2.14
C ASN A 79 3.96 1.62 -2.21
N GLU A 80 5.22 1.93 -2.42
CA GLU A 80 5.81 3.26 -2.52
C GLU A 80 5.25 3.99 -3.74
N VAL A 81 5.41 3.41 -4.94
CA VAL A 81 5.00 4.03 -6.20
C VAL A 81 3.48 4.14 -6.29
N LEU A 82 2.76 3.07 -5.94
CA LEU A 82 1.29 3.11 -5.87
C LEU A 82 0.81 4.13 -4.82
N GLY A 83 1.51 4.25 -3.70
CA GLY A 83 1.25 5.24 -2.66
C GLY A 83 1.31 6.67 -3.18
N ILE A 84 2.33 7.01 -3.98
CA ILE A 84 2.41 8.33 -4.64
C ILE A 84 1.20 8.58 -5.53
N LYS A 85 0.76 7.57 -6.30
CA LYS A 85 -0.42 7.69 -7.19
C LYS A 85 -1.72 7.88 -6.39
N PHE A 86 -1.88 7.19 -5.26
CA PHE A 86 -3.03 7.36 -4.37
C PHE A 86 -3.04 8.73 -3.70
N GLN A 87 -1.88 9.24 -3.26
CA GLN A 87 -1.75 10.59 -2.72
C GLN A 87 -2.12 11.63 -3.77
N LEU A 88 -1.70 11.45 -5.03
CA LEU A 88 -2.09 12.34 -6.12
C LEU A 88 -3.60 12.29 -6.39
N ALA A 89 -4.22 11.10 -6.39
CA ALA A 89 -5.68 10.98 -6.53
C ALA A 89 -6.41 11.67 -5.36
N SER A 90 -5.95 11.45 -4.13
CA SER A 90 -6.51 12.09 -2.92
C SER A 90 -6.36 13.62 -2.95
N LEU A 91 -5.25 14.15 -3.47
CA LEU A 91 -5.11 15.60 -3.71
C LEU A 91 -6.21 16.11 -4.66
N PHE A 92 -6.51 15.40 -5.75
CA PHE A 92 -7.60 15.80 -6.65
C PHE A 92 -8.98 15.73 -5.97
N GLU A 93 -9.21 14.76 -5.08
CA GLU A 93 -10.42 14.71 -4.26
C GLU A 93 -10.53 15.93 -3.32
N GLN A 94 -9.44 16.31 -2.65
CA GLN A 94 -9.38 17.50 -1.79
C GLN A 94 -9.67 18.79 -2.57
N LEU A 95 -9.24 18.84 -3.83
CA LEU A 95 -9.54 19.94 -4.76
C LEU A 95 -10.94 19.86 -5.38
N GLN A 96 -11.78 18.93 -4.92
CA GLN A 96 -13.13 18.64 -5.44
C GLN A 96 -13.15 18.26 -6.94
N ASN A 97 -12.00 17.88 -7.50
CA ASN A 97 -11.88 17.44 -8.88
C ASN A 97 -11.98 15.92 -8.95
N TYR A 98 -13.19 15.42 -8.69
CA TYR A 98 -13.45 13.98 -8.61
C TYR A 98 -13.21 13.25 -9.94
N GLN A 99 -13.47 13.90 -11.09
CA GLN A 99 -13.21 13.30 -12.40
C GLN A 99 -11.74 12.92 -12.56
N ARG A 100 -10.80 13.82 -12.21
CA ARG A 100 -9.38 13.54 -12.31
C ARG A 100 -8.91 12.47 -11.32
N ALA A 101 -9.49 12.44 -10.11
CA ALA A 101 -9.22 11.38 -9.15
C ALA A 101 -9.66 10.00 -9.69
N ILE A 102 -10.87 9.93 -10.25
CA ILE A 102 -11.41 8.74 -10.91
C ILE A 102 -10.50 8.28 -12.05
N ASP A 103 -10.11 9.20 -12.95
CA ASP A 103 -9.26 8.87 -14.10
C ASP A 103 -7.93 8.23 -13.66
N ILE A 104 -7.29 8.80 -12.64
CA ILE A 104 -6.03 8.26 -12.09
C ILE A 104 -6.25 6.86 -11.51
N LEU A 105 -7.28 6.68 -10.68
CA LEU A 105 -7.56 5.40 -10.04
C LEU A 105 -7.97 4.33 -11.06
N GLU A 106 -8.71 4.67 -12.12
CA GLU A 106 -9.04 3.75 -13.22
C GLU A 106 -7.80 3.32 -14.00
N ILE A 107 -6.86 4.23 -14.27
CA ILE A 107 -5.59 3.89 -14.91
C ILE A 107 -4.79 2.93 -14.01
N VAL A 108 -4.63 3.27 -12.74
CA VAL A 108 -3.87 2.43 -11.79
C VAL A 108 -4.51 1.06 -11.62
N ARG A 109 -5.85 1.00 -11.49
CA ARG A 109 -6.59 -0.26 -11.40
C ARG A 109 -6.34 -1.13 -12.64
N ARG A 110 -6.44 -0.55 -13.83
CA ARG A 110 -6.23 -1.24 -15.10
C ARG A 110 -4.83 -1.79 -15.23
N ASP A 111 -3.82 -1.01 -14.87
CA ASP A 111 -2.43 -1.45 -14.90
C ASP A 111 -2.17 -2.58 -13.91
N CYS A 112 -2.69 -2.46 -12.68
CA CYS A 112 -2.57 -3.52 -11.68
C CYS A 112 -3.26 -4.81 -12.12
N LEU A 113 -4.44 -4.72 -12.76
CA LEU A 113 -5.14 -5.88 -13.31
C LEU A 113 -4.33 -6.55 -14.40
N ARG A 114 -3.88 -5.78 -15.38
CA ARG A 114 -3.03 -6.28 -16.46
C ARG A 114 -1.79 -6.99 -15.90
N TRP A 115 -1.15 -6.42 -14.89
CA TRP A 115 0.00 -7.05 -14.25
C TRP A 115 -0.36 -8.37 -13.52
N VAL A 116 -1.50 -8.42 -12.82
CA VAL A 116 -1.97 -9.65 -12.17
C VAL A 116 -2.30 -10.73 -13.20
N ASP A 117 -2.88 -10.36 -14.34
CA ASP A 117 -3.25 -11.30 -15.40
C ASP A 117 -2.01 -11.83 -16.16
N GLU A 118 -1.02 -10.97 -16.43
CA GLU A 118 0.19 -11.33 -17.19
C GLU A 118 1.26 -12.03 -16.33
N PHE A 119 1.44 -11.59 -15.08
CA PHE A 119 2.56 -12.00 -14.24
C PHE A 119 2.13 -12.65 -12.92
N GLY A 120 0.85 -12.61 -12.56
CA GLY A 120 0.36 -13.14 -11.28
C GLY A 120 0.75 -14.59 -11.05
N ASP A 121 0.73 -15.42 -12.11
CA ASP A 121 1.06 -16.84 -12.02
C ASP A 121 2.52 -17.13 -11.64
N LYS A 122 3.42 -16.16 -11.80
CA LYS A 122 4.84 -16.30 -11.40
C LYS A 122 5.08 -15.80 -9.97
N HIS A 123 4.14 -15.02 -9.43
CA HIS A 123 4.25 -14.31 -8.16
C HIS A 123 3.29 -14.87 -7.09
N TRP A 124 3.06 -16.19 -7.11
CA TRP A 124 2.31 -16.89 -6.05
C TRP A 124 3.07 -16.98 -4.74
N ASN A 125 4.39 -16.84 -4.82
CA ASN A 125 5.35 -17.30 -3.83
C ASN A 125 5.91 -16.18 -2.97
N ASP A 126 5.90 -14.97 -3.51
CA ASP A 126 6.47 -13.76 -2.91
C ASP A 126 5.38 -12.86 -2.28
N GLY A 127 4.13 -13.31 -2.31
CA GLY A 127 2.97 -12.54 -1.87
C GLY A 127 2.69 -11.28 -2.71
N LYS A 128 3.48 -11.01 -3.77
CA LYS A 128 3.37 -9.80 -4.58
C LYS A 128 2.05 -9.80 -5.35
N ARG A 129 1.65 -10.95 -5.91
CA ARG A 129 0.33 -11.12 -6.56
C ARG A 129 -0.79 -10.75 -5.60
N THR A 130 -0.78 -11.33 -4.41
CA THR A 130 -1.80 -11.10 -3.38
C THR A 130 -1.85 -9.64 -2.96
N ARG A 131 -0.69 -8.99 -2.80
CA ARG A 131 -0.60 -7.57 -2.46
C ARG A 131 -1.19 -6.68 -3.54
N VAL A 132 -0.77 -6.85 -4.80
CA VAL A 132 -1.25 -6.04 -5.92
C VAL A 132 -2.75 -6.26 -6.12
N LEU A 133 -3.24 -7.51 -6.08
CA LEU A 133 -4.66 -7.82 -6.16
C LEU A 133 -5.47 -7.16 -5.04
N GLY A 134 -4.96 -7.20 -3.80
CA GLY A 134 -5.58 -6.51 -2.67
C GLY A 134 -5.65 -4.99 -2.86
N LYS A 135 -4.60 -4.37 -3.40
CA LYS A 135 -4.61 -2.93 -3.76
C LYS A 135 -5.65 -2.65 -4.86
N THR A 136 -5.74 -3.48 -5.89
CA THR A 136 -6.75 -3.36 -6.97
C THR A 136 -8.18 -3.43 -6.45
N ILE A 137 -8.45 -4.35 -5.51
CA ILE A 137 -9.74 -4.43 -4.83
C ILE A 137 -10.02 -3.13 -4.07
N GLY A 138 -9.06 -2.63 -3.29
CA GLY A 138 -9.19 -1.36 -2.57
C GLY A 138 -9.46 -0.17 -3.49
N ILE A 139 -8.77 -0.11 -4.64
CA ILE A 139 -9.04 0.92 -5.67
C ILE A 139 -10.46 0.79 -6.21
N SER A 140 -10.95 -0.42 -6.44
CA SER A 140 -12.31 -0.66 -6.95
C SER A 140 -13.38 -0.22 -5.95
N VAL A 141 -13.15 -0.45 -4.65
CA VAL A 141 -14.03 0.06 -3.58
C VAL A 141 -14.02 1.59 -3.56
N LYS A 142 -12.84 2.21 -3.65
CA LYS A 142 -12.74 3.67 -3.69
C LYS A 142 -13.38 4.29 -4.94
N LEU A 143 -13.26 3.63 -6.10
CA LEU A 143 -13.97 4.04 -7.32
C LEU A 143 -15.49 3.95 -7.14
N GLY A 144 -15.98 2.91 -6.46
CA GLY A 144 -17.40 2.80 -6.09
C GLY A 144 -17.89 4.01 -5.31
N ASP A 145 -17.16 4.40 -4.27
CA ASP A 145 -17.42 5.60 -3.47
C ASP A 145 -17.43 6.87 -4.34
N LEU A 146 -16.39 7.06 -5.16
CA LEU A 146 -16.26 8.24 -6.02
C LEU A 146 -17.35 8.36 -7.10
N TYR A 147 -17.75 7.24 -7.71
CA TYR A 147 -18.84 7.22 -8.68
C TYR A 147 -20.20 7.47 -8.03
N SER A 148 -20.40 7.00 -6.79
CA SER A 148 -21.63 7.23 -6.03
C SER A 148 -21.75 8.63 -5.43
N ASN A 149 -20.64 9.40 -5.41
CA ASN A 149 -20.60 10.73 -4.85
C ASN A 149 -21.63 11.67 -5.52
N GLN A 150 -22.16 12.61 -4.73
CA GLN A 150 -23.21 13.57 -5.12
C GLN A 150 -22.89 14.40 -6.37
N TYR A 151 -21.61 14.53 -6.74
CA TYR A 151 -21.17 15.28 -7.91
C TYR A 151 -21.12 14.45 -9.20
N ILE A 152 -20.93 13.13 -9.10
CA ILE A 152 -20.79 12.22 -10.25
C ILE A 152 -22.09 11.46 -10.52
N GLN A 153 -22.72 10.92 -9.45
CA GLN A 153 -24.01 10.24 -9.47
C GLN A 153 -24.12 9.08 -10.50
N ASP A 154 -23.03 8.38 -10.76
CA ASP A 154 -23.00 7.22 -11.66
C ASP A 154 -23.14 5.94 -10.83
N THR A 155 -24.37 5.67 -10.38
CA THR A 155 -24.66 4.53 -9.49
C THR A 155 -24.43 3.18 -10.17
N ASP A 156 -24.58 3.13 -11.49
CA ASP A 156 -24.40 1.90 -12.27
C ASP A 156 -22.92 1.50 -12.29
N LYS A 157 -22.02 2.44 -12.63
CA LYS A 157 -20.57 2.16 -12.54
C LYS A 157 -20.14 1.93 -11.10
N ALA A 158 -20.69 2.67 -10.13
CA ALA A 158 -20.38 2.43 -8.73
C ALA A 158 -20.69 0.98 -8.32
N GLY A 159 -21.88 0.49 -8.70
CA GLY A 159 -22.30 -0.89 -8.51
C GLY A 159 -21.36 -1.88 -9.18
N GLU A 160 -20.99 -1.64 -10.45
CA GLU A 160 -20.07 -2.49 -11.20
C GLU A 160 -18.71 -2.66 -10.48
N LYS A 161 -18.12 -1.56 -9.98
CA LYS A 161 -16.82 -1.62 -9.30
C LYS A 161 -16.90 -2.35 -7.95
N LEU A 162 -17.98 -2.14 -7.20
CA LEU A 162 -18.21 -2.79 -5.92
C LEU A 162 -18.50 -4.28 -6.07
N ILE A 163 -19.35 -4.66 -7.03
CA ILE A 163 -19.64 -6.06 -7.36
C ILE A 163 -18.35 -6.77 -7.74
N TRP A 164 -17.57 -6.20 -8.66
CA TRP A 164 -16.30 -6.79 -9.06
C TRP A 164 -15.33 -6.97 -7.87
N ALA A 165 -15.27 -6.00 -6.96
CA ALA A 165 -14.43 -6.09 -5.76
C ALA A 165 -14.85 -7.25 -4.86
N VAL A 166 -16.15 -7.38 -4.57
CA VAL A 166 -16.70 -8.45 -3.73
C VAL A 166 -16.51 -9.81 -4.38
N GLU A 167 -16.85 -9.95 -5.67
CA GLU A 167 -16.67 -11.19 -6.42
C GLU A 167 -15.21 -11.64 -6.44
N THR A 168 -14.27 -10.70 -6.60
CA THR A 168 -12.85 -11.00 -6.62
C THR A 168 -12.35 -11.43 -5.25
N VAL A 169 -12.81 -10.79 -4.18
CA VAL A 169 -12.49 -11.20 -2.79
C VAL A 169 -13.02 -12.61 -2.50
N LEU A 170 -14.28 -12.89 -2.87
CA LEU A 170 -14.88 -14.21 -2.67
C LEU A 170 -14.17 -15.29 -3.48
N ARG A 171 -13.85 -15.00 -4.75
CA ARG A 171 -13.09 -15.91 -5.62
C ARG A 171 -11.72 -16.23 -5.04
N GLU A 172 -11.00 -15.20 -4.58
CA GLU A 172 -9.67 -15.39 -3.98
C GLU A 172 -9.76 -16.11 -2.63
N LYS A 173 -10.84 -15.91 -1.85
CA LYS A 173 -11.10 -16.66 -0.60
C LYS A 173 -11.35 -18.15 -0.89
N ILE A 174 -12.30 -18.46 -1.78
CA ILE A 174 -12.62 -19.84 -2.16
C ILE A 174 -11.38 -20.55 -2.72
N ARG A 175 -10.58 -19.84 -3.51
CA ARG A 175 -9.31 -20.37 -4.01
C ARG A 175 -8.34 -20.71 -2.87
N ARG A 176 -8.20 -19.85 -1.86
CA ARG A 176 -7.35 -20.13 -0.68
C ARG A 176 -7.86 -21.28 0.17
N GLU A 177 -9.17 -21.47 0.25
CA GLU A 177 -9.76 -22.62 0.94
C GLU A 177 -9.48 -23.91 0.16
N LYS A 178 -9.63 -23.89 -1.17
CA LYS A 178 -9.44 -25.06 -2.02
C LYS A 178 -7.97 -25.45 -2.22
N GLU A 179 -7.11 -24.47 -2.45
CA GLU A 179 -5.70 -24.68 -2.83
C GLU A 179 -4.73 -24.44 -1.66
N GLY A 180 -5.21 -23.90 -0.54
CA GLY A 180 -4.37 -23.36 0.52
C GLY A 180 -3.81 -21.97 0.21
N VAL A 181 -3.34 -21.29 1.25
CA VAL A 181 -2.41 -20.17 1.08
C VAL A 181 -1.08 -20.77 0.65
N LYS A 182 -0.55 -20.38 -0.51
CA LYS A 182 0.73 -20.89 -1.02
C LYS A 182 1.91 -20.22 -0.29
N GLU A 183 1.86 -20.12 1.05
CA GLU A 183 2.98 -19.66 1.90
C GLU A 183 4.21 -20.56 1.74
N GLU A 184 3.99 -21.79 1.28
CA GLU A 184 5.00 -22.84 1.06
C GLU A 184 6.10 -22.46 0.05
N MET A 185 5.99 -21.32 -0.60
CA MET A 185 6.92 -20.94 -1.66
C MET A 185 7.73 -19.66 -1.37
N GLU A 186 7.71 -19.16 -0.12
CA GLU A 186 8.72 -18.20 0.34
C GLU A 186 10.07 -18.84 0.68
N GLY A 187 10.24 -20.16 0.50
CA GLY A 187 11.45 -20.88 0.94
C GLY A 187 11.63 -20.93 2.47
N ARG A 188 10.66 -20.39 3.21
CA ARG A 188 10.57 -20.36 4.68
C ARG A 188 9.50 -21.34 5.15
N ILE A 189 9.68 -22.61 4.79
CA ILE A 189 8.81 -23.71 5.22
C ILE A 189 8.71 -23.76 6.74
N SER A 190 9.81 -23.46 7.44
CA SER A 190 9.84 -23.33 8.90
C SER A 190 8.93 -22.22 9.44
N GLU A 191 8.97 -21.02 8.82
CA GLU A 191 8.13 -19.88 9.24
C GLU A 191 6.65 -20.12 8.91
N ALA A 192 6.35 -20.65 7.72
CA ALA A 192 5.00 -21.03 7.33
C ALA A 192 4.41 -22.09 8.29
N ARG A 193 5.18 -23.12 8.64
CA ARG A 193 4.76 -24.15 9.60
C ARG A 193 4.44 -23.53 10.96
N ARG A 194 5.28 -22.61 11.44
CA ARG A 194 5.05 -21.91 12.69
C ARG A 194 3.75 -21.11 12.64
N ARG A 195 3.54 -20.33 11.59
CA ARG A 195 2.32 -19.51 11.41
C ARG A 195 1.05 -20.36 11.32
N TYR A 196 1.07 -21.47 10.57
CA TYR A 196 -0.07 -22.39 10.55
C TYR A 196 -0.31 -23.05 11.90
N THR A 197 0.74 -23.36 12.67
CA THR A 197 0.59 -23.93 14.02
C THR A 197 -0.05 -22.91 14.97
N GLU A 198 0.42 -21.66 14.93
CA GLU A 198 -0.14 -20.55 15.70
C GLU A 198 -1.61 -20.30 15.29
N ALA A 199 -1.90 -20.24 13.98
CA ALA A 199 -3.25 -20.08 13.45
C ALA A 199 -4.18 -21.23 13.83
N SER A 200 -3.72 -22.49 13.75
CA SER A 200 -4.48 -23.69 14.19
C SER A 200 -4.83 -23.59 15.67
N SER A 201 -3.85 -23.25 16.52
CA SER A 201 -4.06 -23.11 17.97
C SER A 201 -5.07 -22.00 18.30
N LEU A 202 -4.98 -20.86 17.62
CA LEU A 202 -5.87 -19.72 17.81
C LEU A 202 -7.29 -20.03 17.31
N ALA A 203 -7.41 -20.57 16.11
CA ALA A 203 -8.69 -20.95 15.51
C ALA A 203 -9.44 -21.97 16.38
N LYS A 204 -8.71 -22.95 16.92
CA LYS A 204 -9.24 -23.92 17.89
C LYS A 204 -9.70 -23.26 19.18
N ALA A 205 -8.90 -22.32 19.72
CA ALA A 205 -9.23 -21.62 20.96
C ALA A 205 -10.49 -20.74 20.85
N ILE A 206 -10.72 -20.14 19.67
CA ILE A 206 -11.90 -19.29 19.42
C ILE A 206 -13.09 -20.05 18.83
N GLY A 207 -12.97 -21.38 18.62
CA GLY A 207 -14.04 -22.21 18.04
C GLY A 207 -14.29 -21.96 16.54
N PHE A 208 -13.31 -21.44 15.81
CA PHE A 208 -13.40 -21.20 14.37
C PHE A 208 -12.98 -22.46 13.59
N GLU A 209 -13.94 -23.36 13.36
CA GLU A 209 -13.70 -24.69 12.78
C GLU A 209 -13.07 -24.64 11.37
N ASP A 210 -13.59 -23.80 10.47
CA ASP A 210 -13.05 -23.68 9.11
C ASP A 210 -11.57 -23.24 9.11
N GLY A 211 -11.22 -22.31 10.01
CA GLY A 211 -9.84 -21.84 10.16
C GLY A 211 -8.90 -22.89 10.76
N TYR A 212 -9.41 -23.71 11.67
CA TYR A 212 -8.67 -24.83 12.25
C TYR A 212 -8.36 -25.88 11.18
N GLN A 213 -9.37 -26.33 10.42
CA GLN A 213 -9.20 -27.32 9.35
C GLN A 213 -8.22 -26.83 8.28
N ASN A 214 -8.35 -25.58 7.83
CA ASN A 214 -7.46 -25.01 6.81
C ASN A 214 -6.01 -24.90 7.31
N SER A 215 -5.81 -24.59 8.59
CA SER A 215 -4.47 -24.53 9.20
C SER A 215 -3.84 -25.90 9.33
N GLU A 216 -4.60 -26.93 9.74
CA GLU A 216 -4.14 -28.32 9.80
C GLU A 216 -3.79 -28.89 8.42
N GLU A 217 -4.57 -28.57 7.39
CA GLU A 217 -4.23 -28.91 6.01
C GLU A 217 -2.95 -28.22 5.54
N GLY A 218 -2.76 -26.95 5.92
CA GLY A 218 -1.49 -26.23 5.70
C GLY A 218 -0.30 -26.95 6.31
N ILE A 219 -0.39 -27.36 7.58
CA ILE A 219 0.67 -28.12 8.28
C ILE A 219 0.94 -29.47 7.57
N LYS A 220 -0.10 -30.18 7.14
CA LYS A 220 0.03 -31.44 6.40
C LYS A 220 0.75 -31.27 5.07
N ARG A 221 0.46 -30.22 4.30
CA ARG A 221 1.14 -29.94 3.02
C ARG A 221 2.62 -29.59 3.18
N LEU A 222 3.00 -29.03 4.33
CA LEU A 222 4.38 -28.69 4.68
C LEU A 222 5.19 -29.89 5.21
N ASN A 223 4.56 -31.00 5.61
CA ASN A 223 5.27 -32.21 6.06
C ASN A 223 6.13 -32.80 4.94
N GLY A 224 7.43 -32.95 5.23
CA GLY A 224 8.42 -33.49 4.28
C GLY A 224 9.08 -32.47 3.35
N LYS A 225 8.78 -31.17 3.49
CA LYS A 225 9.50 -30.08 2.80
C LYS A 225 10.49 -29.44 3.79
N GLU A 226 11.71 -29.20 3.35
CA GLU A 226 12.76 -28.50 4.11
C GLU A 226 13.06 -27.15 3.46
N ASP A 227 13.59 -26.20 4.25
CA ASP A 227 14.06 -24.91 3.75
C ASP A 227 15.22 -25.15 2.76
N LYS A 228 15.27 -24.37 1.67
CA LYS A 228 16.35 -24.43 0.67
C LYS A 228 17.50 -23.49 1.02
#